data_AF-A0A9E5SRG3-F1
#
_entry.id   AF-A0A9E5SRG3-F1
#
_cell.length_a   1.000
_cell.length_b   1.000
_cell.length_c   1.000
_cell.angle_alpha   90.00
_cell.angle_beta   90.00
_cell.angle_gamma   90.00
#
_symmetry.space_group_name_H-M   'P 1'
#
loop_
_entity.id
_entity.type
_entity.pdbx_description
1 polymer ?
#
loop_
_entity_poly.entity_id
_entity_poly.type
_entity_poly.pdbx_seq_one_letter_code
_entity_poly.pdbx_strand_id
1 'polypeptide(L)'
;MMVQSVRVRLIKRLLLALGILVVALIVVLVLMLATADGGNIEEKKLALKENGKYLEGIRIGTVDVSGMTYAEAAANEQIKAEAQAIVDAFTYTVTVNGEPYEFTAAELGLTSNREKVLEEALYFGQVGDGATRREQRRQTEETGVVFELAVWAEEEAVLEKIK
;
A
#
# COMPACT_ATOMS: atom_id res chain seq x y z
N MET A 1 53.42 34.44 -25.96
CA MET A 1 52.57 34.71 -24.77
C MET A 1 51.11 34.24 -24.91
N MET A 2 50.69 33.67 -26.05
CA MET A 2 49.29 33.25 -26.30
C MET A 2 48.97 31.81 -25.83
N VAL A 3 49.97 30.93 -25.73
CA VAL A 3 49.79 29.50 -25.38
C VAL A 3 49.53 29.26 -23.89
N GLN A 4 50.13 30.07 -22.99
CA GLN A 4 49.92 29.91 -21.55
C GLN A 4 48.55 30.39 -21.08
N SER A 5 48.00 31.46 -21.68
CA SER A 5 46.67 31.95 -21.33
C SER A 5 45.56 30.98 -21.74
N VAL A 6 45.74 30.23 -22.83
CA VAL A 6 44.81 29.18 -23.28
C VAL A 6 44.84 27.98 -22.32
N ARG A 7 46.03 27.50 -21.92
CA ARG A 7 46.17 26.38 -20.96
C ARG A 7 45.57 26.72 -19.59
N VAL A 8 45.78 27.93 -19.08
CA VAL A 8 45.20 28.37 -17.79
C VAL A 8 43.68 28.49 -17.87
N ARG A 9 43.12 28.98 -18.98
CA ARG A 9 41.67 29.01 -19.20
C ARG A 9 41.08 27.59 -19.31
N LEU A 10 41.79 26.66 -19.93
CA LEU A 10 41.40 25.25 -20.01
C LEU A 10 41.42 24.57 -18.64
N ILE A 11 42.50 24.75 -17.85
CA ILE A 11 42.60 24.18 -16.50
C ILE A 11 41.53 24.73 -15.57
N LYS A 12 41.23 26.04 -15.65
CA LYS A 12 40.12 26.63 -14.87
C LYS A 12 38.76 26.03 -15.28
N ARG A 13 38.50 25.81 -16.57
CA ARG A 13 37.28 25.15 -17.04
C ARG A 13 37.19 23.69 -16.58
N LEU A 14 38.32 22.97 -16.58
CA LEU A 14 38.39 21.58 -16.10
C LEU A 14 38.16 21.48 -14.59
N LEU A 15 38.73 22.36 -13.79
CA LEU A 15 38.49 22.40 -12.34
C LEU A 15 37.04 22.76 -12.01
N LEU A 16 36.44 23.68 -12.78
CA LEU A 16 35.03 24.05 -12.62
C LEU A 16 34.10 22.89 -13.02
N ALA A 17 34.41 22.18 -14.11
CA ALA A 17 33.69 20.98 -14.52
C ALA A 17 33.83 19.82 -13.52
N LEU A 18 35.02 19.62 -12.94
CA LEU A 18 35.26 18.61 -11.91
C LEU A 18 34.50 18.93 -10.62
N GLY A 19 34.48 20.21 -10.20
CA GLY A 19 33.69 20.64 -9.05
C GLY A 19 32.19 20.41 -9.25
N ILE A 20 31.65 20.75 -10.42
CA ILE A 20 30.24 20.49 -10.77
C ILE A 20 29.95 18.98 -10.78
N LEU A 21 30.86 18.17 -11.33
CA LEU A 21 30.72 16.71 -11.36
C LEU A 21 30.69 16.11 -9.95
N VAL A 22 31.56 16.56 -9.04
CA VAL A 22 31.57 16.07 -7.65
C VAL A 22 30.29 16.45 -6.92
N VAL A 23 29.78 17.67 -7.10
CA VAL A 23 28.51 18.09 -6.50
C VAL A 23 27.35 17.28 -7.06
N ALA A 24 27.31 17.04 -8.37
CA ALA A 24 26.28 16.20 -9.00
C ALA A 24 26.32 14.76 -8.47
N LEU A 25 27.51 14.17 -8.28
CA LEU A 25 27.66 12.84 -7.70
C LEU A 25 27.19 12.78 -6.24
N ILE A 26 27.49 13.81 -5.44
CA ILE A 26 27.00 13.89 -4.04
C ILE A 26 25.47 14.00 -4.02
N VAL A 27 24.88 14.81 -4.89
CA VAL A 27 23.42 14.94 -5.00
C VAL A 27 22.79 13.61 -5.41
N VAL A 28 23.36 12.92 -6.41
CA VAL A 28 22.89 11.58 -6.81
C VAL A 28 23.02 10.57 -5.68
N LEU A 29 24.09 10.63 -4.88
CA LEU A 29 24.32 9.72 -3.77
C LEU A 29 23.37 10.00 -2.59
N VAL A 30 23.05 11.28 -2.32
CA VAL A 30 22.03 11.68 -1.35
C VAL A 30 20.63 11.30 -1.84
N LEU A 31 20.33 11.45 -3.13
CA LEU A 31 19.08 10.99 -3.73
C LEU A 31 18.99 9.46 -3.65
N MET A 32 20.07 8.73 -3.98
CA MET A 32 20.11 7.28 -3.83
C MET A 32 19.92 6.86 -2.38
N LEU A 33 20.52 7.52 -1.39
CA LEU A 33 20.28 7.24 0.03
C LEU A 33 18.86 7.59 0.48
N ALA A 34 18.26 8.64 -0.08
CA ALA A 34 16.86 8.99 0.15
C ALA A 34 15.88 8.01 -0.52
N THR A 35 16.28 7.34 -1.59
CA THR A 35 15.50 6.31 -2.29
C THR A 35 15.91 4.87 -1.94
N ALA A 36 16.96 4.67 -1.14
CA ALA A 36 17.55 3.37 -0.78
C ALA A 36 16.70 2.55 0.20
N ASP A 37 15.53 3.05 0.59
CA ASP A 37 14.48 2.26 1.26
C ASP A 37 13.73 1.34 0.27
N GLY A 38 14.16 1.31 -1.00
CA GLY A 38 13.71 0.40 -2.06
C GLY A 38 14.37 -0.98 -2.01
N GLY A 39 14.44 -1.60 -0.82
CA GLY A 39 14.48 -3.06 -0.78
C GLY A 39 13.26 -3.61 -1.52
N ASN A 40 13.39 -4.76 -2.17
CA ASN A 40 12.33 -5.33 -3.02
C ASN A 40 11.02 -5.38 -2.23
N ILE A 41 10.08 -4.46 -2.55
CA ILE A 41 8.87 -4.22 -1.73
C ILE A 41 8.07 -5.52 -1.57
N GLU A 42 8.10 -6.36 -2.59
CA GLU A 42 7.47 -7.67 -2.59
C GLU A 42 8.13 -8.65 -1.61
N GLU A 43 9.46 -8.66 -1.48
CA GLU A 43 10.15 -9.46 -0.44
C GLU A 43 9.78 -8.98 0.97
N LYS A 44 9.62 -7.66 1.15
CA LYS A 44 9.21 -7.09 2.43
C LYS A 44 7.77 -7.44 2.78
N LYS A 45 6.85 -7.36 1.81
CA LYS A 45 5.46 -7.79 1.98
C LYS A 45 5.39 -9.27 2.32
N LEU A 46 6.14 -10.12 1.61
CA LEU A 46 6.21 -11.54 1.89
C LEU A 46 6.73 -11.82 3.30
N ALA A 47 7.84 -11.19 3.69
CA ALA A 47 8.39 -11.33 5.05
C ALA A 47 7.39 -10.88 6.13
N LEU A 48 6.62 -9.83 5.88
CA LEU A 48 5.54 -9.39 6.78
C LEU A 48 4.41 -10.41 6.83
N LYS A 49 3.99 -10.98 5.70
CA LYS A 49 2.90 -11.96 5.66
C LYS A 49 3.28 -13.26 6.38
N GLU A 50 4.55 -13.67 6.30
CA GLU A 50 5.06 -14.88 6.95
C GLU A 50 5.33 -14.70 8.44
N ASN A 51 5.98 -13.60 8.83
CA ASN A 51 6.54 -13.44 10.19
C ASN A 51 6.24 -12.07 10.81
N GLY A 52 5.62 -11.16 10.07
CA GLY A 52 5.29 -9.81 10.54
C GLY A 52 4.09 -9.77 11.47
N LYS A 53 3.92 -8.60 12.08
CA LYS A 53 2.81 -8.29 12.98
C LYS A 53 2.14 -6.99 12.56
N TYR A 54 0.86 -6.86 12.81
CA TYR A 54 0.16 -5.59 12.65
C TYR A 54 0.69 -4.56 13.65
N LEU A 55 0.71 -3.29 13.23
CA LEU A 55 1.07 -2.19 14.10
C LEU A 55 0.02 -1.98 15.21
N GLU A 56 0.46 -1.42 16.32
CA GLU A 56 -0.41 -1.00 17.42
C GLU A 56 -1.42 0.05 16.96
N GLY A 57 -2.69 -0.11 17.33
CA GLY A 57 -3.80 0.79 16.98
C GLY A 57 -4.49 0.43 15.65
N ILE A 58 -4.16 -0.70 15.03
CA ILE A 58 -4.86 -1.19 13.83
C ILE A 58 -6.06 -2.06 14.22
N ARG A 59 -7.22 -1.74 13.63
CA ARG A 59 -8.45 -2.52 13.75
C ARG A 59 -8.94 -2.95 12.37
N ILE A 60 -9.49 -4.15 12.27
CA ILE A 60 -10.19 -4.66 11.08
C ILE A 60 -11.64 -4.90 11.47
N GLY A 61 -12.55 -4.15 10.86
CA GLY A 61 -13.94 -4.09 11.32
C GLY A 61 -13.99 -3.69 12.81
N THR A 62 -14.60 -4.52 13.64
CA THR A 62 -14.65 -4.27 15.10
C THR A 62 -13.53 -4.92 15.91
N VAL A 63 -12.63 -5.68 15.26
CA VAL A 63 -11.57 -6.44 15.92
C VAL A 63 -10.27 -5.65 15.96
N ASP A 64 -9.66 -5.55 17.15
CA ASP A 64 -8.30 -5.04 17.32
C ASP A 64 -7.30 -6.13 16.96
N VAL A 65 -6.43 -5.85 15.98
CA VAL A 65 -5.43 -6.79 15.48
C VAL A 65 -4.00 -6.38 15.87
N SER A 66 -3.85 -5.37 16.71
CA SER A 66 -2.56 -4.87 17.19
C SER A 66 -1.67 -6.01 17.69
N GLY A 67 -0.45 -6.11 17.13
CA GLY A 67 0.53 -7.12 17.52
C GLY A 67 0.23 -8.56 17.08
N MET A 68 -0.92 -8.82 16.44
CA MET A 68 -1.23 -10.12 15.83
C MET A 68 -0.39 -10.35 14.59
N THR A 69 -0.12 -11.61 14.26
CA THR A 69 0.42 -12.02 12.95
C THR A 69 -0.69 -12.08 11.91
N TYR A 70 -0.30 -12.14 10.63
CA TYR A 70 -1.25 -12.33 9.53
C TYR A 70 -2.12 -13.57 9.74
N ALA A 71 -1.50 -14.70 10.10
CA ALA A 71 -2.20 -15.96 10.30
C ALA A 71 -3.21 -15.91 11.45
N GLU A 72 -2.89 -15.22 12.55
CA GLU A 72 -3.80 -15.05 13.69
C GLU A 72 -5.01 -14.19 13.32
N ALA A 73 -4.80 -13.06 12.63
CA ALA A 73 -5.89 -12.21 12.17
C ALA A 73 -6.76 -12.92 11.11
N ALA A 74 -6.14 -13.63 10.15
CA ALA A 74 -6.85 -14.40 9.13
C ALA A 74 -7.65 -15.58 9.72
N ALA A 75 -7.17 -16.17 10.81
CA ALA A 75 -7.87 -17.22 11.54
C ALA A 75 -8.97 -16.69 12.49
N ASN A 76 -9.05 -15.38 12.73
CA ASN A 76 -9.99 -14.80 13.66
C ASN A 76 -11.45 -14.97 13.21
N GLU A 77 -12.24 -15.69 14.00
CA GLU A 77 -13.64 -16.02 13.67
C GLU A 77 -14.55 -14.79 13.63
N GLN A 78 -14.26 -13.76 14.41
CA GLN A 78 -15.07 -12.53 14.40
C GLN A 78 -14.87 -11.74 13.10
N ILE A 79 -13.63 -11.61 12.63
CA ILE A 79 -13.34 -10.98 11.32
C ILE A 79 -14.02 -11.77 10.19
N LYS A 80 -13.98 -13.11 10.23
CA LYS A 80 -14.67 -13.96 9.25
C LYS A 80 -16.18 -13.77 9.30
N ALA A 81 -16.77 -13.75 10.49
CA ALA A 81 -18.20 -13.58 10.67
C ALA A 81 -18.68 -12.19 10.22
N GLU A 82 -17.95 -11.12 10.54
CA GLU A 82 -18.26 -9.76 10.07
C GLU A 82 -18.18 -9.67 8.54
N ALA A 83 -17.12 -10.23 7.95
CA ALA A 83 -16.96 -10.27 6.50
C ALA A 83 -18.11 -11.01 5.81
N GLN A 84 -18.54 -12.15 6.37
CA GLN A 84 -19.65 -12.93 5.82
C GLN A 84 -20.99 -12.20 6.00
N ALA A 85 -21.23 -11.61 7.18
CA ALA A 85 -22.46 -10.88 7.46
C ALA A 85 -22.68 -9.70 6.49
N ILE A 86 -21.61 -9.02 6.07
CA ILE A 86 -21.68 -7.92 5.11
C ILE A 86 -22.07 -8.42 3.71
N VAL A 87 -21.55 -9.58 3.30
CA VAL A 87 -21.93 -10.22 2.02
C VAL A 87 -23.37 -10.72 2.07
N ASP A 88 -23.77 -11.36 3.18
CA ASP A 88 -25.12 -11.91 3.35
C ASP A 88 -26.19 -10.82 3.45
N ALA A 89 -25.85 -9.66 4.02
CA ALA A 89 -26.74 -8.52 4.14
C ALA A 89 -26.86 -7.70 2.85
N PHE A 90 -26.05 -7.98 1.83
CA PHE A 90 -26.06 -7.20 0.60
C PHE A 90 -27.22 -7.61 -0.31
N THR A 91 -28.08 -6.64 -0.57
CA THR A 91 -29.17 -6.74 -1.55
C THR A 91 -29.15 -5.53 -2.47
N TYR A 92 -29.34 -5.78 -3.76
CA TYR A 92 -29.39 -4.74 -4.79
C TYR A 92 -30.65 -4.89 -5.64
N THR A 93 -31.50 -3.87 -5.64
CA THR A 93 -32.75 -3.88 -6.40
C THR A 93 -32.60 -3.15 -7.72
N VAL A 94 -32.91 -3.83 -8.83
CA VAL A 94 -32.96 -3.24 -10.17
C VAL A 94 -34.39 -3.25 -10.67
N THR A 95 -34.88 -2.10 -11.13
CA THR A 95 -36.20 -2.02 -11.77
C THR A 95 -36.06 -2.22 -13.27
N VAL A 96 -36.67 -3.29 -13.81
CA VAL A 96 -36.73 -3.58 -15.24
C VAL A 96 -38.19 -3.55 -15.68
N ASN A 97 -38.52 -2.72 -16.67
CA ASN A 97 -39.91 -2.56 -17.16
C ASN A 97 -40.95 -2.23 -16.08
N GLY A 98 -40.54 -1.57 -14.99
CA GLY A 98 -41.42 -1.21 -13.87
C GLY A 98 -41.56 -2.29 -12.79
N GLU A 99 -40.97 -3.45 -12.97
CA GLU A 99 -40.92 -4.51 -11.96
C GLU A 99 -39.58 -4.52 -11.22
N PRO A 100 -39.56 -4.58 -9.88
CA PRO A 100 -38.34 -4.69 -9.09
C PRO A 100 -37.80 -6.12 -9.08
N TYR A 101 -36.52 -6.28 -9.38
CA TYR A 101 -35.76 -7.52 -9.27
C TYR A 101 -34.67 -7.32 -8.22
N GLU A 102 -34.66 -8.17 -7.20
CA GLU A 102 -33.66 -8.14 -6.13
C GLU A 102 -32.54 -9.13 -6.44
N PHE A 103 -31.31 -8.67 -6.31
CA PHE A 103 -30.10 -9.46 -6.49
C PHE A 103 -29.30 -9.50 -5.20
N THR A 104 -28.86 -10.70 -4.84
CA THR A 104 -27.92 -10.96 -3.75
C THR A 104 -26.49 -10.73 -4.21
N ALA A 105 -25.55 -10.59 -3.26
CA ALA A 105 -24.12 -10.55 -3.57
C ALA A 105 -23.67 -11.78 -4.38
N ALA A 106 -24.15 -12.97 -4.03
CA ALA A 106 -23.80 -14.21 -4.72
C ALA A 106 -24.20 -14.22 -6.20
N GLU A 107 -25.40 -13.74 -6.53
CA GLU A 107 -25.90 -13.64 -7.91
C GLU A 107 -25.09 -12.64 -8.76
N LEU A 108 -24.60 -11.59 -8.10
CA LEU A 108 -23.74 -10.58 -8.71
C LEU A 108 -22.26 -10.99 -8.73
N GLY A 109 -21.90 -12.14 -8.14
CA GLY A 109 -20.51 -12.59 -8.04
C GLY A 109 -19.65 -11.74 -7.10
N LEU A 110 -20.29 -11.05 -6.16
CA LEU A 110 -19.62 -10.21 -5.18
C LEU A 110 -19.17 -11.05 -3.98
N THR A 111 -18.00 -10.74 -3.45
CA THR A 111 -17.37 -11.38 -2.30
C THR A 111 -17.00 -10.32 -1.25
N SER A 112 -16.34 -10.70 -0.17
CA SER A 112 -15.82 -9.74 0.81
C SER A 112 -14.39 -9.29 0.45
N ASN A 113 -14.07 -8.02 0.69
CA ASN A 113 -12.71 -7.48 0.60
C ASN A 113 -11.75 -8.00 1.71
N ARG A 114 -12.16 -8.95 2.56
CA ARG A 114 -11.43 -9.38 3.76
C ARG A 114 -9.93 -9.65 3.53
N GLU A 115 -9.58 -10.44 2.52
CA GLU A 115 -8.18 -10.80 2.25
C GLU A 115 -7.34 -9.55 1.93
N LYS A 116 -7.88 -8.69 1.07
CA LYS A 116 -7.24 -7.42 0.70
C LYS A 116 -7.07 -6.50 1.90
N VAL A 117 -8.09 -6.40 2.75
CA VAL A 117 -8.05 -5.60 3.99
C VAL A 117 -7.01 -6.12 4.96
N LEU A 118 -6.92 -7.44 5.16
CA LEU A 118 -5.89 -8.05 6.02
C LEU A 118 -4.48 -7.69 5.53
N GLU A 119 -4.24 -7.79 4.23
CA GLU A 119 -2.95 -7.42 3.65
C GLU A 119 -2.65 -5.92 3.73
N GLU A 120 -3.61 -5.07 3.35
CA GLU A 120 -3.46 -3.61 3.40
C GLU A 120 -3.18 -3.12 4.82
N ALA A 121 -3.92 -3.65 5.80
CA ALA A 121 -3.71 -3.35 7.22
C ALA A 121 -2.34 -3.82 7.71
N LEU A 122 -1.85 -4.98 7.26
CA LEU A 122 -0.52 -5.48 7.63
C LEU A 122 0.59 -4.59 7.07
N TYR A 123 0.43 -4.11 5.84
CA TYR A 123 1.44 -3.30 5.16
C TYR A 123 1.42 -1.83 5.59
N PHE A 124 0.32 -1.36 6.15
CA PHE A 124 0.13 0.02 6.59
C PHE A 124 1.22 0.48 7.57
N GLY A 125 1.93 1.57 7.24
CA GLY A 125 3.06 2.08 8.02
C GLY A 125 4.32 1.22 8.02
N GLN A 126 4.29 0.05 7.37
CA GLN A 126 5.40 -0.90 7.30
C GLN A 126 6.04 -0.96 5.92
N VAL A 127 5.25 -0.69 4.86
CA VAL A 127 5.65 -0.71 3.46
C VAL A 127 5.42 0.67 2.83
N GLY A 128 6.22 1.04 1.82
CA GLY A 128 6.20 2.36 1.18
C GLY A 128 7.46 3.18 1.48
N ASP A 129 7.51 4.39 0.93
CA ASP A 129 8.62 5.30 1.17
C ASP A 129 8.71 5.74 2.64
N GLY A 130 9.89 6.19 3.06
CA GLY A 130 10.14 6.53 4.46
C GLY A 130 9.25 7.65 5.00
N ALA A 131 8.76 8.59 4.17
CA ALA A 131 7.86 9.65 4.62
C ALA A 131 6.44 9.10 4.85
N THR A 132 5.92 8.34 3.89
CA THR A 132 4.62 7.67 4.00
C THR A 132 4.56 6.74 5.20
N ARG A 133 5.60 5.92 5.42
CA ARG A 133 5.66 5.01 6.58
C ARG A 133 5.62 5.75 7.92
N ARG A 134 6.34 6.87 8.03
CA ARG A 134 6.36 7.68 9.26
C ARG A 134 5.00 8.30 9.55
N GLU A 135 4.36 8.85 8.52
CA GLU A 135 3.04 9.47 8.68
C GLU A 135 1.97 8.45 9.05
N GLN A 136 1.95 7.31 8.36
CA GLN A 136 1.02 6.22 8.67
C GLN A 136 1.23 5.66 10.07
N ARG A 137 2.48 5.48 10.53
CA ARG A 137 2.77 5.06 11.91
C ARG A 137 2.26 6.07 12.94
N ARG A 138 2.53 7.36 12.69
CA ARG A 138 2.03 8.45 13.55
C ARG A 138 0.51 8.44 13.63
N GLN A 139 -0.17 8.23 12.51
CA GLN A 139 -1.63 8.11 12.47
C GLN A 139 -2.12 6.94 13.33
N THR A 140 -1.49 5.77 13.23
CA THR A 140 -1.89 4.63 14.05
C THR A 140 -1.67 4.86 15.54
N GLU A 141 -0.55 5.50 15.91
CA GLU A 141 -0.22 5.83 17.31
C GLU A 141 -1.15 6.90 17.92
N GLU A 142 -1.55 7.91 17.15
CA GLU A 142 -2.35 9.03 17.66
C GLU A 142 -3.86 8.76 17.66
N THR A 143 -4.39 8.18 16.57
CA THR A 143 -5.84 8.03 16.37
C THR A 143 -6.29 6.60 16.23
N GLY A 144 -5.36 5.67 16.03
CA GLY A 144 -5.66 4.35 15.48
C GLY A 144 -6.13 4.43 14.03
N VAL A 145 -6.20 3.28 13.36
CA VAL A 145 -6.71 3.14 12.00
C VAL A 145 -7.64 1.95 11.93
N VAL A 146 -8.84 2.15 11.38
CA VAL A 146 -9.84 1.11 11.17
C VAL A 146 -9.91 0.81 9.68
N PHE A 147 -9.70 -0.46 9.32
CA PHE A 147 -9.93 -0.96 7.98
C PHE A 147 -11.30 -1.63 7.91
N GLU A 148 -12.19 -1.08 7.10
CA GLU A 148 -13.57 -1.55 7.01
C GLU A 148 -13.71 -2.74 6.06
N LEU A 149 -14.47 -3.74 6.51
CA LEU A 149 -14.90 -4.84 5.67
C LEU A 149 -16.06 -4.33 4.79
N ALA A 150 -16.09 -4.77 3.53
CA ALA A 150 -17.06 -4.36 2.54
C ALA A 150 -17.29 -5.47 1.51
N VAL A 151 -18.38 -5.32 0.76
CA VAL A 151 -18.62 -6.10 -0.45
C VAL A 151 -17.68 -5.62 -1.56
N TRP A 152 -17.13 -6.57 -2.30
CA TRP A 152 -16.09 -6.36 -3.31
C TRP A 152 -16.33 -7.27 -4.51
N ALA A 153 -15.81 -6.88 -5.67
CA ALA A 153 -15.82 -7.68 -6.88
C ALA A 153 -14.42 -7.65 -7.49
N GLU A 154 -13.95 -8.81 -7.95
CA GLU A 154 -12.76 -8.84 -8.80
C GLU A 154 -13.09 -8.22 -10.16
N GLU A 155 -12.18 -7.42 -10.70
CA GLU A 155 -12.36 -6.76 -11.99
C GLU A 155 -12.68 -7.78 -13.09
N GLU A 156 -12.01 -8.94 -13.06
CA GLU A 156 -12.25 -10.05 -13.97
C GLU A 156 -13.71 -10.55 -13.90
N ALA A 157 -14.25 -10.72 -12.69
CA ALA A 157 -15.62 -11.15 -12.47
C ALA A 157 -16.65 -10.11 -12.96
N VAL A 158 -16.32 -8.82 -12.86
CA VAL A 158 -17.15 -7.73 -13.40
C VAL A 158 -17.08 -7.68 -14.92
N LEU A 159 -15.87 -7.84 -15.50
CA LEU A 159 -15.63 -7.79 -16.94
C LEU A 159 -16.35 -8.91 -17.70
N GLU A 160 -16.51 -10.09 -17.10
CA GLU A 160 -17.31 -11.19 -17.69
C GLU A 160 -18.80 -10.86 -17.80
N LYS A 161 -19.34 -10.01 -16.93
CA LYS A 161 -20.78 -9.68 -16.87
C LYS A 161 -21.19 -8.51 -17.77
N ILE A 162 -20.23 -7.72 -18.27
CA ILE A 162 -20.47 -6.52 -19.10
C ILE A 162 -20.10 -6.70 -20.58
N LYS A 163 -19.68 -7.90 -20.99
CA LYS A 163 -19.47 -8.28 -22.40
C LYS A 163 -20.68 -9.01 -22.96
#